data_AF-A0A7K4F0U6-F1
#
_entry.id   AF-A0A7K4F0U6-F1
#
_cell.length_a   1.000
_cell.length_b   1.000
_cell.length_c   1.000
_cell.angle_alpha   90.00
_cell.angle_beta   90.00
_cell.angle_gamma   90.00
#
_symmetry.space_group_name_H-M   'P 1'
#
loop_
_entity.id
_entity.type
_entity.pdbx_description
1 polymer ?
#
loop_
_entity_poly.entity_id
_entity_poly.type
_entity_poly.pdbx_seq_one_letter_code
_entity_poly.pdbx_strand_id
1 'polypeptide(L)'
;MVESNYDILGIVEGSTEKEIRDAFRRLALQYHSDRGGENDQFIKIKQAYEDIKIGKKYPDTDLEKLKNSKVYSGDSEADIRRKNQILGQELSKEMKTAEEWAGALNRSGATGTRLFGSKTLGEIELERKANGALSIKGNFMAGNLTYDGPIIMQGSVSSPSWTEEFKTNIHLTSGDFKFVDPVENKYRIENGATIIADNGNIVVGNVFGRKFKVEDPQGRVGIFQIIEHRTHLSALNGKIIAENLVNSVSIEADTAIILNVEDDVTVTAREILFYGGKFTYDSTIELKQGGIIRFFENFSIQGLSGDAIIKLENGKKIRLFDVKTKKIRDLSDEFVTNKENYGKDDTMVGHGFTITYDMLDNLSKKPSKKQKSSWKSKFGL
;
A
#
# COMPACT_ATOMS: atom_id res chain seq x y z
N MET A 1 -1.19 42.08 11.95
CA MET A 1 -1.45 41.88 13.39
C MET A 1 -1.56 40.38 13.64
N VAL A 2 -0.99 39.87 14.73
CA VAL A 2 -1.05 38.43 15.06
C VAL A 2 -2.44 38.13 15.58
N GLU A 3 -3.10 37.14 14.99
CA GLU A 3 -4.42 36.66 15.40
C GLU A 3 -4.32 36.00 16.79
N SER A 4 -5.20 36.36 17.72
CA SER A 4 -5.23 35.77 19.07
C SER A 4 -5.94 34.41 19.05
N ASN A 5 -5.76 33.61 20.10
CA ASN A 5 -6.47 32.32 20.22
C ASN A 5 -7.99 32.50 20.28
N TYR A 6 -8.46 33.63 20.82
CA TYR A 6 -9.88 33.99 20.86
C TYR A 6 -10.41 34.34 19.45
N ASP A 7 -9.61 35.06 18.66
CA ASP A 7 -9.95 35.36 17.26
C ASP A 7 -10.01 34.08 16.42
N ILE A 8 -9.06 33.15 16.62
CA ILE A 8 -9.02 31.83 15.94
C ILE A 8 -10.28 31.01 16.25
N LEU A 9 -10.78 31.07 17.49
CA LEU A 9 -12.03 30.39 17.87
C LEU A 9 -13.29 31.22 17.56
N GLY A 10 -13.15 32.47 17.11
CA GLY A 10 -14.25 33.38 16.82
C GLY A 10 -15.07 33.77 18.05
N ILE A 11 -14.41 33.94 19.20
CA ILE A 11 -15.03 34.29 20.49
C ILE A 11 -14.34 35.50 21.12
N VAL A 12 -14.96 36.10 22.15
CA VAL A 12 -14.43 37.29 22.82
C VAL A 12 -13.55 36.88 24.01
N GLU A 13 -12.52 37.68 24.29
CA GLU A 13 -11.72 37.52 25.51
C GLU A 13 -12.61 37.64 26.76
N GLY A 14 -12.55 36.64 27.65
CA GLY A 14 -13.43 36.54 28.81
C GLY A 14 -14.68 35.67 28.60
N SER A 15 -14.83 35.03 27.42
CA SER A 15 -15.83 33.99 27.20
C SER A 15 -15.72 32.85 28.23
N THR A 16 -16.87 32.31 28.62
CA THR A 16 -16.97 31.22 29.59
C THR A 16 -16.40 29.90 29.03
N GLU A 17 -15.99 28.98 29.90
CA GLU A 17 -15.51 27.65 29.46
C GLU A 17 -16.51 26.91 28.56
N LYS A 18 -17.80 27.13 28.79
CA LYS A 18 -18.88 26.56 27.97
C LYS A 18 -18.85 27.15 26.56
N GLU A 19 -18.74 28.46 26.43
CA GLU A 19 -18.67 29.15 25.13
C GLU A 19 -17.41 28.78 24.35
N ILE A 20 -16.26 28.66 25.04
CA ILE A 20 -15.00 28.22 24.43
C ILE A 20 -15.13 26.79 23.89
N ARG A 21 -15.76 25.89 24.66
CA ARG A 21 -15.98 24.48 24.27
C ARG A 21 -16.97 24.36 23.11
N ASP A 22 -18.04 25.14 23.13
CA ASP A 22 -19.07 25.11 22.08
C ASP A 22 -18.53 25.70 20.76
N ALA A 23 -17.71 26.76 20.83
CA ALA A 23 -17.00 27.31 19.67
C ALA A 23 -16.01 26.31 19.07
N PHE A 24 -15.21 25.64 19.91
CA PHE A 24 -14.30 24.58 19.46
C PHE A 24 -15.05 23.44 18.77
N ARG A 25 -16.17 22.95 19.35
CA ARG A 25 -16.97 21.88 18.76
C ARG A 25 -17.54 22.26 17.40
N ARG A 26 -18.06 23.48 17.27
CA ARG A 26 -18.59 24.01 16.00
C ARG A 26 -17.52 24.04 14.91
N LEU A 27 -16.34 24.57 15.23
CA LEU A 27 -15.21 24.67 14.29
C LEU A 27 -14.60 23.29 13.98
N ALA A 28 -14.46 22.42 14.98
CA ALA A 28 -13.98 21.05 14.81
C ALA A 28 -14.88 20.24 13.87
N LEU A 29 -16.21 20.41 13.95
CA LEU A 29 -17.18 19.77 13.05
C LEU A 29 -17.16 20.33 11.62
N GLN A 30 -16.75 21.60 11.47
CA GLN A 30 -16.67 22.29 10.18
C GLN A 30 -15.37 21.96 9.44
N TYR A 31 -14.26 21.83 10.15
CA TYR A 31 -12.92 21.59 9.59
C TYR A 31 -12.41 20.15 9.79
N HIS A 32 -13.27 19.21 10.20
CA HIS A 32 -12.91 17.80 10.32
C HIS A 32 -12.52 17.22 8.96
N SER A 33 -11.44 16.42 8.92
CA SER A 33 -10.94 15.76 7.70
C SER A 33 -11.99 14.90 7.02
N ASP A 34 -12.86 14.24 7.81
CA ASP A 34 -13.93 13.37 7.30
C ASP A 34 -15.04 14.12 6.55
N ARG A 35 -15.03 15.46 6.57
CA ARG A 35 -15.95 16.33 5.81
C ARG A 35 -15.25 17.20 4.77
N GLY A 36 -13.98 16.93 4.47
CA GLY A 36 -13.20 17.67 3.47
C GLY A 36 -12.63 19.00 3.94
N GLY A 37 -12.47 19.20 5.26
CA GLY A 37 -11.83 20.40 5.82
C GLY A 37 -10.30 20.43 5.66
N GLU A 38 -9.73 21.63 5.59
CA GLU A 38 -8.27 21.84 5.55
C GLU A 38 -7.62 21.43 6.89
N ASN A 39 -6.72 20.45 6.84
CA ASN A 39 -6.02 19.88 8.00
C ASN A 39 -5.28 20.95 8.83
N ASP A 40 -4.70 21.95 8.16
CA ASP A 40 -3.94 23.02 8.82
C ASP A 40 -4.82 23.94 9.67
N GLN A 41 -6.06 24.20 9.24
CA GLN A 41 -7.02 24.99 10.02
C GLN A 41 -7.48 24.22 11.26
N PHE A 42 -7.71 22.92 11.14
CA PHE A 42 -8.10 22.09 12.27
C PHE A 42 -6.99 22.03 13.34
N ILE A 43 -5.73 21.88 12.93
CA ILE A 43 -4.57 21.92 13.82
C ILE A 43 -4.51 23.27 14.56
N LYS A 44 -4.71 24.37 13.84
CA LYS A 44 -4.72 25.73 14.40
C LYS A 44 -5.85 25.95 15.41
N ILE A 45 -7.06 25.47 15.10
CA ILE A 45 -8.24 25.54 15.98
C ILE A 45 -8.01 24.72 17.26
N LYS A 46 -7.44 23.51 17.12
CA LYS A 46 -7.13 22.65 18.26
C LYS A 46 -6.08 23.27 19.18
N GLN A 47 -5.03 23.86 18.61
CA GLN A 47 -4.00 24.53 19.40
C GLN A 47 -4.57 25.74 20.16
N ALA A 48 -5.36 26.58 19.50
CA ALA A 48 -5.99 27.74 20.13
C ALA A 48 -6.89 27.36 21.31
N TYR A 49 -7.64 26.24 21.19
CA TYR A 49 -8.48 25.73 22.27
C TYR A 49 -7.67 25.24 23.49
N GLU A 50 -6.59 24.49 23.26
CA GLU A 50 -5.72 24.02 24.36
C GLU A 50 -4.95 25.18 25.02
N ASP A 51 -4.50 26.15 24.23
CA ASP A 51 -3.84 27.35 24.73
C ASP A 51 -4.76 28.18 25.64
N ILE A 52 -6.04 28.35 25.27
CA ILE A 52 -7.00 29.09 26.10
C ILE A 52 -7.26 28.37 27.44
N LYS A 53 -7.31 27.04 27.46
CA LYS A 53 -7.47 26.27 28.72
C LYS A 53 -6.36 26.53 29.73
N ILE A 54 -5.15 26.80 29.26
CA ILE A 54 -4.00 27.13 30.10
C ILE A 54 -3.81 28.64 30.28
N GLY A 55 -4.78 29.46 29.85
CA GLY A 55 -4.78 30.91 30.02
C GLY A 55 -3.93 31.67 29.00
N LYS A 56 -3.53 31.05 27.88
CA LYS A 56 -2.67 31.66 26.87
C LYS A 56 -3.48 32.39 25.79
N LYS A 57 -3.25 33.70 25.66
CA LYS A 57 -4.00 34.60 24.76
C LYS A 57 -3.60 34.53 23.28
N TYR A 58 -2.31 34.29 23.00
CA TYR A 58 -1.79 34.25 21.63
C TYR A 58 -1.16 32.88 21.35
N PRO A 59 -1.17 32.39 20.10
CA PRO A 59 -0.44 31.18 19.73
C PRO A 59 1.06 31.30 20.02
N ASP A 60 1.76 30.17 20.08
CA ASP A 60 3.23 30.13 20.18
C ASP A 60 3.90 31.04 19.12
N THR A 61 4.81 31.91 19.55
CA THR A 61 5.71 32.66 18.64
C THR A 61 6.67 31.70 17.94
N ASP A 62 7.31 32.06 16.82
CA ASP A 62 8.22 31.13 16.13
C ASP A 62 9.42 30.69 17.00
N LEU A 63 9.85 31.52 17.95
CA LEU A 63 10.85 31.17 18.98
C LEU A 63 10.29 30.21 20.04
N GLU A 64 9.03 30.40 20.47
CA GLU A 64 8.34 29.45 21.34
C GLU A 64 8.02 28.15 20.62
N LYS A 65 7.66 28.16 19.34
CA LYS A 65 7.52 26.96 18.51
C LYS A 65 8.85 26.24 18.38
N LEU A 66 9.98 26.96 18.26
CA LEU A 66 11.33 26.37 18.21
C LEU A 66 11.78 25.81 19.57
N LYS A 67 11.30 26.41 20.67
CA LYS A 67 11.57 25.97 22.05
C LYS A 67 10.63 24.83 22.47
N ASN A 68 9.37 24.87 22.05
CA ASN A 68 8.34 23.87 22.28
C ASN A 68 8.50 22.68 21.32
N SER A 69 9.05 22.88 20.11
CA SER A 69 9.52 21.78 19.25
C SER A 69 10.74 21.08 19.84
N LYS A 70 11.54 21.77 20.67
CA LYS A 70 12.57 21.18 21.54
C LYS A 70 12.05 20.66 22.89
N VAL A 71 10.76 20.82 23.21
CA VAL A 71 10.16 20.44 24.50
C VAL A 71 9.02 19.42 24.36
N TYR A 72 8.57 19.10 23.14
CA TYR A 72 7.92 17.81 22.82
C TYR A 72 8.92 16.64 22.69
N SER A 73 10.19 16.88 23.00
CA SER A 73 11.22 15.85 23.20
C SER A 73 11.59 15.76 24.68
N GLY A 74 10.61 15.50 25.54
CA GLY A 74 10.84 15.12 26.94
C GLY A 74 11.20 13.65 27.12
N ASP A 75 11.05 12.86 26.06
CA ASP A 75 11.55 11.50 25.96
C ASP A 75 12.88 11.54 25.22
N SER A 76 13.95 11.02 25.81
CA SER A 76 15.12 10.63 25.02
C SER A 76 14.68 9.64 23.93
N GLU A 77 15.45 9.43 22.86
CA GLU A 77 15.15 8.33 21.93
C GLU A 77 14.94 6.99 22.66
N ALA A 78 15.65 6.79 23.77
CA ALA A 78 15.49 5.62 24.62
C ALA A 78 14.11 5.55 25.29
N ASP A 79 13.54 6.70 25.70
CA ASP A 79 12.21 6.77 26.31
C ASP A 79 11.10 6.56 25.28
N ILE A 80 11.25 7.12 24.07
CA ILE A 80 10.33 6.86 22.94
C ILE A 80 10.35 5.37 22.60
N ARG A 81 11.54 4.78 22.45
CA ARG A 81 11.70 3.34 22.20
C ARG A 81 11.06 2.50 23.29
N ARG A 82 11.24 2.88 24.56
CA ARG A 82 10.64 2.18 25.70
C ARG A 82 9.12 2.24 25.67
N LYS A 83 8.52 3.41 25.44
CA LYS A 83 7.05 3.57 25.32
C LYS A 83 6.49 2.74 24.16
N ASN A 84 7.15 2.81 23.02
CA ASN A 84 6.80 2.07 21.82
C ASN A 84 6.89 0.55 22.01
N GLN A 85 7.88 0.07 22.78
CA GLN A 85 8.01 -1.34 23.14
C GLN A 85 6.88 -1.80 24.08
N ILE A 86 6.54 -1.00 25.10
CA ILE A 86 5.43 -1.29 26.01
C ILE A 86 4.11 -1.36 25.23
N LEU A 87 3.86 -0.38 24.35
CA LEU A 87 2.68 -0.34 23.50
C LEU A 87 2.59 -1.59 22.60
N GLY A 88 3.69 -1.96 21.94
CA GLY A 88 3.75 -3.15 21.10
C GLY A 88 3.45 -4.43 21.89
N GLN A 89 4.00 -4.53 23.10
CA GLN A 89 3.78 -5.69 23.98
C GLN A 89 2.31 -5.79 24.44
N GLU A 90 1.69 -4.68 24.86
CA GLU A 90 0.28 -4.65 25.28
C GLU A 90 -0.65 -5.04 24.13
N LEU A 91 -0.47 -4.43 22.96
CA LEU A 91 -1.25 -4.75 21.77
C LEU A 91 -1.05 -6.20 21.34
N SER A 92 0.19 -6.69 21.31
CA SER A 92 0.49 -8.06 20.89
C SER A 92 -0.15 -9.10 21.81
N LYS A 93 -0.18 -8.85 23.12
CA LYS A 93 -0.86 -9.72 24.08
C LYS A 93 -2.38 -9.77 23.86
N GLU A 94 -2.99 -8.62 23.59
CA GLU A 94 -4.40 -8.54 23.23
C GLU A 94 -4.69 -9.28 21.92
N MET A 95 -3.85 -9.09 20.89
CA MET A 95 -4.00 -9.77 19.60
C MET A 95 -3.83 -11.28 19.72
N LYS A 96 -2.92 -11.76 20.56
CA LYS A 96 -2.78 -13.19 20.85
C LYS A 96 -4.06 -13.76 21.48
N THR A 97 -4.69 -13.01 22.38
CA THR A 97 -5.97 -13.42 22.99
C THR A 97 -7.07 -13.46 21.93
N ALA A 98 -7.07 -12.52 20.98
CA ALA A 98 -8.00 -12.48 19.85
C ALA A 98 -7.80 -13.67 18.90
N GLU A 99 -6.55 -14.01 18.58
CA GLU A 99 -6.18 -15.18 17.77
C GLU A 99 -6.64 -16.48 18.45
N GLU A 100 -6.30 -16.69 19.73
CA GLU A 100 -6.68 -17.89 20.47
C GLU A 100 -8.22 -18.07 20.53
N TRP A 101 -8.94 -16.98 20.74
CA TRP A 101 -10.41 -16.97 20.74
C TRP A 101 -10.98 -17.33 19.36
N ALA A 102 -10.50 -16.69 18.30
CA ALA A 102 -10.94 -16.97 16.93
C ALA A 102 -10.64 -18.42 16.53
N GLY A 103 -9.44 -18.91 16.86
CA GLY A 103 -9.02 -20.28 16.61
C GLY A 103 -9.83 -21.31 17.39
N ALA A 104 -10.22 -21.03 18.64
CA ALA A 104 -11.08 -21.92 19.43
C ALA A 104 -12.50 -22.04 18.85
N LEU A 105 -13.08 -20.91 18.42
CA LEU A 105 -14.36 -20.92 17.71
C LEU A 105 -14.25 -21.67 16.38
N ASN A 106 -13.15 -21.48 15.65
CA ASN A 106 -12.96 -22.16 14.38
C ASN A 106 -12.85 -23.68 14.55
N ARG A 107 -12.05 -24.17 15.51
CA ARG A 107 -11.90 -25.60 15.80
C ARG A 107 -13.20 -26.27 16.27
N SER A 108 -14.04 -25.54 17.00
CA SER A 108 -15.33 -26.06 17.49
C SER A 108 -16.49 -25.88 16.52
N GLY A 109 -16.29 -25.12 15.43
CA GLY A 109 -17.35 -24.72 14.51
C GLY A 109 -18.38 -23.76 15.11
N ALA A 110 -18.13 -23.23 16.32
CA ALA A 110 -19.03 -22.35 17.02
C ALA A 110 -18.97 -20.92 16.45
N THR A 111 -20.08 -20.19 16.51
CA THR A 111 -20.13 -18.75 16.18
C THR A 111 -19.93 -17.90 17.42
N GLY A 112 -19.44 -16.69 17.24
CA GLY A 112 -19.35 -15.72 18.33
C GLY A 112 -18.81 -14.38 17.88
N THR A 113 -19.06 -13.37 18.71
CA THR A 113 -18.56 -12.01 18.52
C THR A 113 -17.90 -11.55 19.82
N ARG A 114 -16.76 -10.87 19.73
CA ARG A 114 -16.07 -10.32 20.88
C ARG A 114 -15.27 -9.06 20.51
N LEU A 115 -15.32 -8.08 21.41
CA LEU A 115 -14.48 -6.88 21.35
C LEU A 115 -13.17 -7.14 22.11
N PHE A 116 -12.06 -6.72 21.52
CA PHE A 116 -10.70 -6.78 22.07
C PHE A 116 -10.06 -5.40 22.07
N GLY A 117 -8.98 -5.24 22.85
CA GLY A 117 -8.29 -3.96 23.00
C GLY A 117 -8.99 -3.02 23.97
N SER A 118 -8.72 -1.73 23.84
CA SER A 118 -9.19 -0.72 24.78
C SER A 118 -9.41 0.62 24.11
N LYS A 119 -10.20 1.50 24.75
CA LYS A 119 -10.43 2.86 24.27
C LYS A 119 -9.14 3.68 24.07
N THR A 120 -8.06 3.33 24.77
CA THR A 120 -6.78 4.04 24.68
C THR A 120 -5.84 3.46 23.64
N LEU A 121 -5.93 2.16 23.35
CA LEU A 121 -5.03 1.45 22.44
C LEU A 121 -5.67 1.13 21.08
N GLY A 122 -6.98 1.36 20.95
CA GLY A 122 -7.78 0.93 19.82
C GLY A 122 -8.60 -0.30 20.18
N GLU A 123 -9.85 -0.31 19.73
CA GLU A 123 -10.76 -1.44 19.90
C GLU A 123 -10.90 -2.17 18.55
N ILE A 124 -10.91 -3.50 18.60
CA ILE A 124 -11.21 -4.34 17.44
C ILE A 124 -12.31 -5.35 17.78
N GLU A 125 -13.27 -5.49 16.88
CA GLU A 125 -14.35 -6.47 17.00
C GLU A 125 -14.05 -7.63 16.06
N LEU A 126 -14.01 -8.85 16.61
CA LEU A 126 -13.96 -10.06 15.81
C LEU A 126 -15.30 -10.79 15.91
N GLU A 127 -15.80 -11.26 14.78
CA GLU A 127 -16.99 -12.09 14.66
C GLU A 127 -16.68 -13.32 13.80
N ARG A 128 -16.79 -14.52 14.36
CA ARG A 128 -16.79 -15.77 13.59
C ARG A 128 -18.23 -16.09 13.19
N LYS A 129 -18.52 -15.97 11.89
CA LYS A 129 -19.85 -16.19 11.29
C LYS A 129 -20.17 -17.66 11.10
N ALA A 130 -21.44 -18.02 10.95
CA ALA A 130 -21.87 -19.42 10.79
C ALA A 130 -21.18 -20.16 9.64
N ASN A 131 -20.85 -19.45 8.56
CA ASN A 131 -20.17 -19.99 7.38
C ASN A 131 -18.64 -20.17 7.53
N GLY A 132 -18.06 -19.94 8.72
CA GLY A 132 -16.61 -20.04 8.94
C GLY A 132 -15.84 -18.75 8.73
N ALA A 133 -16.44 -17.71 8.15
CA ALA A 133 -15.75 -16.45 7.92
C ALA A 133 -15.46 -15.71 9.23
N LEU A 134 -14.25 -15.18 9.36
CA LEU A 134 -13.88 -14.25 10.43
C LEU A 134 -14.04 -12.82 9.91
N SER A 135 -15.00 -12.09 10.47
CA SER A 135 -15.14 -10.65 10.26
C SER A 135 -14.33 -9.92 11.31
N ILE A 136 -13.51 -8.96 10.89
CA ILE A 136 -12.71 -8.11 11.76
C ILE A 136 -13.09 -6.66 11.47
N LYS A 137 -13.45 -5.90 12.51
CA LYS A 137 -13.72 -4.46 12.40
C LYS A 137 -12.81 -3.69 13.34
N GLY A 138 -12.24 -2.59 12.86
CA GLY A 138 -11.23 -1.80 13.55
C GLY A 138 -9.84 -1.99 12.93
N ASN A 139 -8.87 -1.19 13.35
CA ASN A 139 -7.51 -1.25 12.80
C ASN A 139 -6.71 -2.39 13.44
N PHE A 140 -6.06 -3.23 12.64
CA PHE A 140 -5.28 -4.37 13.11
C PHE A 140 -3.78 -4.04 13.13
N MET A 141 -3.13 -4.22 14.27
CA MET A 141 -1.71 -3.92 14.47
C MET A 141 -1.11 -4.80 15.58
N ALA A 142 0.19 -5.06 15.46
CA ALA A 142 1.00 -5.81 16.43
C ALA A 142 0.58 -7.26 16.70
N GLY A 143 -0.20 -7.87 15.79
CA GLY A 143 -0.74 -9.21 15.95
C GLY A 143 -0.16 -10.23 14.97
N ASN A 144 -0.05 -11.47 15.43
CA ASN A 144 0.05 -12.64 14.56
C ASN A 144 -1.32 -13.34 14.58
N LEU A 145 -1.96 -13.48 13.43
CA LEU A 145 -3.27 -14.11 13.32
C LEU A 145 -3.19 -15.21 12.27
N THR A 146 -3.19 -16.46 12.73
CA THR A 146 -3.35 -17.63 11.86
C THR A 146 -4.80 -18.11 11.90
N TYR A 147 -5.45 -18.22 10.74
CA TYR A 147 -6.85 -18.62 10.66
C TYR A 147 -7.12 -19.57 9.48
N ASP A 148 -7.95 -20.58 9.72
CA ASP A 148 -8.37 -21.53 8.68
C ASP A 148 -9.77 -21.18 8.18
N GLY A 149 -9.82 -20.29 7.19
CA GLY A 149 -11.06 -19.81 6.59
C GLY A 149 -10.96 -18.36 6.11
N PRO A 150 -12.01 -17.86 5.43
CA PRO A 150 -11.97 -16.51 4.87
C PRO A 150 -11.99 -15.43 5.95
N ILE A 151 -11.24 -14.35 5.72
CA ILE A 151 -11.22 -13.16 6.57
C ILE A 151 -11.82 -11.97 5.80
N ILE A 152 -12.77 -11.29 6.44
CA ILE A 152 -13.37 -10.05 5.94
C ILE A 152 -12.99 -8.93 6.89
N MET A 153 -12.27 -7.92 6.38
CA MET A 153 -11.68 -6.86 7.20
C MET A 153 -12.31 -5.50 6.90
N GLN A 154 -12.73 -4.79 7.94
CA GLN A 154 -13.24 -3.42 7.94
C GLN A 154 -12.33 -2.54 8.80
N GLY A 155 -11.25 -2.04 8.20
CA GLY A 155 -10.22 -1.27 8.89
C GLY A 155 -8.87 -1.46 8.23
N SER A 156 -7.90 -0.64 8.61
CA SER A 156 -6.54 -0.74 8.07
C SER A 156 -5.71 -1.77 8.84
N VAL A 157 -4.69 -2.31 8.16
CA VAL A 157 -3.67 -3.19 8.76
C VAL A 157 -2.35 -2.43 8.76
N SER A 158 -1.70 -2.33 9.91
CA SER A 158 -0.42 -1.61 10.01
C SER A 158 0.53 -2.41 10.89
N SER A 159 1.80 -2.45 10.53
CA SER A 159 2.83 -3.03 11.40
C SER A 159 3.56 -1.95 12.19
N PRO A 160 3.87 -2.17 13.48
CA PRO A 160 4.72 -1.27 14.25
C PRO A 160 6.06 -1.07 13.54
N SER A 161 6.39 0.18 13.20
CA SER A 161 7.60 0.50 12.43
C SER A 161 8.86 0.61 13.29
N TRP A 162 8.76 0.38 14.59
CA TRP A 162 9.82 0.63 15.59
C TRP A 162 10.30 -0.64 16.29
N THR A 163 9.63 -1.78 16.09
CA THR A 163 9.93 -3.06 16.74
C THR A 163 9.67 -4.22 15.79
N GLU A 164 10.71 -4.99 15.49
CA GLU A 164 10.60 -6.21 14.69
C GLU A 164 9.82 -7.33 15.40
N GLU A 165 9.91 -7.39 16.74
CA GLU A 165 9.28 -8.41 17.58
C GLU A 165 7.76 -8.46 17.43
N PHE A 166 7.13 -7.30 17.20
CA PHE A 166 5.67 -7.17 17.14
C PHE A 166 5.18 -6.91 15.72
N LYS A 167 5.86 -7.48 14.72
CA LYS A 167 5.42 -7.38 13.33
C LYS A 167 4.01 -7.93 13.16
N THR A 168 3.24 -7.24 12.32
CA THR A 168 1.85 -7.63 12.04
C THR A 168 1.82 -8.64 10.92
N ASN A 169 1.34 -9.85 11.24
CA ASN A 169 1.26 -10.99 10.33
C ASN A 169 -0.16 -11.56 10.35
N ILE A 170 -0.76 -11.71 9.17
CA ILE A 170 -2.04 -12.40 9.00
C ILE A 170 -1.82 -13.56 8.04
N HIS A 171 -2.08 -14.78 8.49
CA HIS A 171 -1.89 -16.00 7.71
C HIS A 171 -3.19 -16.78 7.61
N LEU A 172 -3.66 -17.00 6.38
CA LEU A 172 -4.82 -17.81 6.07
C LEU A 172 -4.34 -19.14 5.48
N THR A 173 -4.67 -20.25 6.13
CA THR A 173 -4.39 -21.58 5.58
C THR A 173 -5.37 -21.97 4.47
N SER A 174 -6.58 -21.40 4.52
CA SER A 174 -7.61 -21.51 3.48
C SER A 174 -8.50 -20.27 3.43
N GLY A 175 -9.12 -20.02 2.28
CA GLY A 175 -10.07 -18.94 2.10
C GLY A 175 -9.43 -17.60 1.74
N ASP A 176 -10.27 -16.65 1.33
CA ASP A 176 -9.83 -15.35 0.85
C ASP A 176 -9.64 -14.35 2.00
N PHE A 177 -8.66 -13.46 1.88
CA PHE A 177 -8.58 -12.23 2.65
C PHE A 177 -9.17 -11.08 1.84
N LYS A 178 -10.17 -10.37 2.38
CA LYS A 178 -10.83 -9.26 1.68
C LYS A 178 -11.06 -8.06 2.57
N PHE A 179 -10.70 -6.88 2.10
CA PHE A 179 -11.30 -5.65 2.62
C PHE A 179 -12.73 -5.49 2.13
N VAL A 180 -13.57 -4.88 2.96
CA VAL A 180 -14.90 -4.42 2.55
C VAL A 180 -14.74 -3.09 1.80
N ASP A 181 -15.22 -3.07 0.57
CA ASP A 181 -15.23 -1.90 -0.34
C ASP A 181 -13.91 -1.10 -0.28
N PRO A 182 -12.75 -1.73 -0.56
CA PRO A 182 -11.43 -1.15 -0.31
C PRO A 182 -11.18 0.19 -0.99
N VAL A 183 -11.78 0.40 -2.17
CA VAL A 183 -11.62 1.62 -2.97
C VAL A 183 -12.39 2.79 -2.37
N GLU A 184 -13.59 2.54 -1.84
CA GLU A 184 -14.45 3.58 -1.23
C GLU A 184 -13.93 3.95 0.16
N ASN A 185 -13.63 2.93 0.98
CA ASN A 185 -13.21 3.14 2.37
C ASN A 185 -11.74 3.58 2.52
N LYS A 186 -10.94 3.49 1.44
CA LYS A 186 -9.51 3.85 1.43
C LYS A 186 -8.68 3.16 2.51
N TYR A 187 -9.08 1.95 2.91
CA TYR A 187 -8.32 1.10 3.83
C TYR A 187 -6.92 0.79 3.27
N ARG A 188 -5.97 0.62 4.19
CA ARG A 188 -4.55 0.49 3.87
C ARG A 188 -3.92 -0.72 4.53
N ILE A 189 -2.91 -1.29 3.89
CA ILE A 189 -1.96 -2.22 4.50
C ILE A 189 -0.59 -1.56 4.47
N GLU A 190 0.07 -1.39 5.62
CA GLU A 190 1.27 -0.55 5.66
C GLU A 190 2.33 -0.93 6.71
N ASN A 191 3.47 -0.24 6.60
CA ASN A 191 4.58 -0.24 7.56
C ASN A 191 5.24 -1.61 7.80
N GLY A 192 5.24 -2.49 6.79
CA GLY A 192 5.87 -3.81 6.87
C GLY A 192 4.96 -4.93 7.34
N ALA A 193 3.64 -4.72 7.29
CA ALA A 193 2.68 -5.80 7.56
C ALA A 193 2.79 -6.90 6.50
N THR A 194 2.53 -8.14 6.93
CA THR A 194 2.54 -9.32 6.06
C THR A 194 1.17 -9.99 6.04
N ILE A 195 0.67 -10.29 4.85
CA ILE A 195 -0.56 -11.08 4.67
C ILE A 195 -0.28 -12.23 3.70
N ILE A 196 -0.55 -13.45 4.16
CA ILE A 196 -0.33 -14.69 3.39
C ILE A 196 -1.66 -15.44 3.30
N ALA A 197 -2.03 -15.86 2.10
CA ALA A 197 -3.14 -16.78 1.85
C ALA A 197 -2.64 -18.00 1.07
N ASP A 198 -2.52 -19.15 1.74
CA ASP A 198 -1.96 -20.37 1.13
C ASP A 198 -2.86 -20.89 0.01
N ASN A 199 -4.17 -20.92 0.28
CA ASN A 199 -5.22 -21.45 -0.59
C ASN A 199 -6.39 -20.45 -0.69
N GLY A 200 -6.10 -19.27 -1.23
CA GLY A 200 -7.10 -18.23 -1.39
C GLY A 200 -6.59 -17.02 -2.15
N ASN A 201 -7.45 -16.02 -2.27
CA ASN A 201 -7.15 -14.75 -2.92
C ASN A 201 -7.01 -13.63 -1.87
N ILE A 202 -6.31 -12.57 -2.24
CA ILE A 202 -6.21 -11.33 -1.46
C ILE A 202 -6.86 -10.21 -2.27
N VAL A 203 -7.88 -9.55 -1.72
CA VAL A 203 -8.56 -8.40 -2.34
C VAL A 203 -8.47 -7.20 -1.42
N VAL A 204 -7.63 -6.24 -1.78
CA VAL A 204 -7.25 -5.12 -0.92
C VAL A 204 -7.28 -3.81 -1.70
N GLY A 205 -7.14 -2.70 -0.96
CA GLY A 205 -7.07 -1.36 -1.52
C GLY A 205 -5.63 -0.94 -1.69
N ASN A 206 -5.21 -0.01 -0.85
CA ASN A 206 -3.89 0.60 -0.94
C ASN A 206 -2.87 -0.14 -0.06
N VAL A 207 -1.67 -0.34 -0.59
CA VAL A 207 -0.59 -1.06 0.08
C VAL A 207 0.66 -0.18 0.06
N PHE A 208 1.22 0.07 1.24
CA PHE A 208 2.34 0.99 1.40
C PHE A 208 3.49 0.33 2.14
N GLY A 209 4.67 0.41 1.56
CA GLY A 209 5.91 0.21 2.28
C GLY A 209 6.40 1.48 2.94
N ARG A 210 7.50 1.37 3.68
CA ARG A 210 8.19 2.53 4.22
C ARG A 210 9.70 2.33 4.27
N LYS A 211 10.45 3.37 3.95
CA LYS A 211 11.89 3.46 4.19
C LYS A 211 12.16 4.58 5.20
N PHE A 212 13.01 4.32 6.17
CA PHE A 212 13.56 5.31 7.08
C PHE A 212 15.03 5.53 6.77
N LYS A 213 15.43 6.80 6.73
CA LYS A 213 16.83 7.19 6.74
C LYS A 213 17.22 7.42 8.19
N VAL A 214 18.02 6.52 8.75
CA VAL A 214 18.52 6.63 10.13
C VAL A 214 20.00 6.99 10.11
N GLU A 215 20.46 7.69 11.14
CA GLU A 215 21.88 8.01 11.30
C GLU A 215 22.69 6.72 11.47
N ASP A 216 23.95 6.77 11.02
CA ASP A 216 24.88 5.67 11.18
C ASP A 216 24.99 5.26 12.66
N PRO A 217 24.84 3.98 13.02
CA PRO A 217 24.90 3.52 14.40
C PRO A 217 26.24 3.83 15.11
N GLN A 218 27.30 4.14 14.37
CA GLN A 218 28.61 4.53 14.90
C GLN A 218 28.78 6.05 15.02
N GLY A 219 27.71 6.84 14.78
CA GLY A 219 27.70 8.29 14.92
C GLY A 219 28.48 9.05 13.83
N ARG A 220 28.77 8.40 12.69
CA ARG A 220 29.52 9.02 11.59
C ARG A 220 28.64 10.04 10.87
N VAL A 221 29.03 11.31 10.98
CA VAL A 221 28.30 12.44 10.38
C VAL A 221 28.23 12.29 8.86
N GLY A 222 27.03 12.44 8.30
CA GLY A 222 26.78 12.38 6.86
C GLY A 222 26.62 10.97 6.29
N ILE A 223 26.79 9.92 7.10
CA ILE A 223 26.48 8.53 6.72
C ILE A 223 25.10 8.18 7.29
N PHE A 224 24.27 7.57 6.44
CA PHE A 224 22.93 7.15 6.81
C PHE A 224 22.72 5.71 6.41
N GLN A 225 22.00 4.98 7.25
CA GLN A 225 21.48 3.66 6.93
C GLN A 225 20.02 3.80 6.49
N ILE A 226 19.63 3.07 5.46
CA ILE A 226 18.23 2.95 5.07
C ILE A 226 17.68 1.70 5.77
N ILE A 227 16.69 1.89 6.64
CA ILE A 227 15.90 0.80 7.20
C ILE A 227 14.62 0.70 6.39
N GLU A 228 14.37 -0.48 5.84
CA GLU A 228 13.22 -0.75 4.99
C GLU A 228 12.20 -1.62 5.72
N HIS A 229 10.94 -1.16 5.73
CA HIS A 229 9.77 -1.89 6.17
C HIS A 229 8.95 -2.23 4.95
N ARG A 230 9.35 -3.32 4.28
CA ARG A 230 8.65 -3.82 3.10
C ARG A 230 7.35 -4.50 3.52
N THR A 231 6.23 -3.98 3.02
CA THR A 231 4.92 -4.61 3.20
C THR A 231 4.78 -5.76 2.20
N HIS A 232 4.39 -6.94 2.68
CA HIS A 232 4.42 -8.16 1.88
C HIS A 232 3.04 -8.82 1.78
N LEU A 233 2.61 -9.14 0.56
CA LEU A 233 1.38 -9.91 0.31
C LEU A 233 1.69 -11.16 -0.50
N SER A 234 1.20 -12.32 -0.08
CA SER A 234 1.44 -13.59 -0.78
C SER A 234 0.16 -14.40 -0.95
N ALA A 235 -0.13 -14.77 -2.19
CA ALA A 235 -1.19 -15.70 -2.59
C ALA A 235 -0.67 -16.57 -3.73
N LEU A 236 0.34 -17.40 -3.45
CA LEU A 236 1.18 -18.08 -4.46
C LEU A 236 0.39 -18.86 -5.53
N ASN A 237 -0.74 -19.46 -5.14
CA ASN A 237 -1.64 -20.23 -6.01
C ASN A 237 -2.94 -19.49 -6.34
N GLY A 238 -3.05 -18.22 -5.93
CA GLY A 238 -4.26 -17.43 -6.00
C GLY A 238 -4.03 -16.08 -6.67
N LYS A 239 -5.01 -15.18 -6.47
CA LYS A 239 -5.00 -13.85 -7.05
C LYS A 239 -4.76 -12.80 -5.97
N ILE A 240 -3.99 -11.77 -6.32
CA ILE A 240 -3.90 -10.52 -5.54
C ILE A 240 -4.54 -9.41 -6.38
N ILE A 241 -5.54 -8.74 -5.80
CA ILE A 241 -6.18 -7.55 -6.37
C ILE A 241 -5.86 -6.37 -5.46
N ALA A 242 -5.24 -5.32 -6.00
CA ALA A 242 -4.86 -4.13 -5.25
C ALA A 242 -5.09 -2.84 -6.07
N GLU A 243 -5.40 -1.75 -5.36
CA GLU A 243 -5.51 -0.41 -5.96
C GLU A 243 -4.08 0.13 -6.22
N ASN A 244 -3.42 0.64 -5.18
CA ASN A 244 -2.08 1.22 -5.32
C ASN A 244 -1.06 0.43 -4.48
N LEU A 245 0.09 0.11 -5.07
CA LEU A 245 1.27 -0.43 -4.38
C LEU A 245 2.36 0.65 -4.38
N VAL A 246 2.86 1.06 -3.20
CA VAL A 246 3.72 2.25 -3.10
C VAL A 246 4.91 2.12 -2.11
N ASN A 247 6.04 2.74 -2.43
CA ASN A 247 7.31 2.90 -1.66
C ASN A 247 8.16 1.65 -1.45
N SER A 248 7.64 0.60 -0.82
CA SER A 248 8.42 -0.63 -0.51
C SER A 248 7.45 -1.79 -0.33
N VAL A 249 6.96 -2.33 -1.43
CA VAL A 249 5.96 -3.40 -1.40
C VAL A 249 6.48 -4.59 -2.18
N SER A 250 6.28 -5.80 -1.68
CA SER A 250 6.41 -7.01 -2.49
C SER A 250 5.09 -7.77 -2.50
N ILE A 251 4.66 -8.17 -3.69
CA ILE A 251 3.54 -9.08 -3.83
C ILE A 251 3.94 -10.32 -4.63
N GLU A 252 3.45 -11.48 -4.20
CA GLU A 252 3.69 -12.76 -4.86
C GLU A 252 2.36 -13.49 -5.11
N ALA A 253 2.05 -13.80 -6.37
CA ALA A 253 0.78 -14.41 -6.74
C ALA A 253 0.89 -15.38 -7.93
N ASP A 254 -0.19 -16.10 -8.26
CA ASP A 254 -0.36 -16.67 -9.60
C ASP A 254 -0.84 -15.57 -10.56
N THR A 255 -1.89 -14.82 -10.17
CA THR A 255 -2.39 -13.65 -10.90
C THR A 255 -2.31 -12.39 -10.02
N ALA A 256 -1.75 -11.30 -10.55
CA ALA A 256 -1.78 -9.98 -9.94
C ALA A 256 -2.63 -9.01 -10.79
N ILE A 257 -3.63 -8.38 -10.17
CA ILE A 257 -4.50 -7.37 -10.77
C ILE A 257 -4.28 -6.05 -10.01
N ILE A 258 -3.72 -5.05 -10.68
CA ILE A 258 -3.20 -3.85 -10.02
C ILE A 258 -3.65 -2.61 -10.77
N LEU A 259 -4.03 -1.56 -10.04
CA LEU A 259 -4.26 -0.25 -10.65
C LEU A 259 -2.92 0.46 -10.89
N ASN A 260 -2.18 0.80 -9.83
CA ASN A 260 -0.91 1.53 -9.96
C ASN A 260 0.22 0.95 -9.10
N VAL A 261 1.44 1.19 -9.58
CA VAL A 261 2.70 0.84 -8.91
C VAL A 261 3.63 2.05 -8.92
N GLU A 262 4.13 2.46 -7.75
CA GLU A 262 5.01 3.63 -7.61
C GLU A 262 6.07 3.41 -6.54
N ASP A 263 7.36 3.62 -6.85
CA ASP A 263 8.49 3.60 -5.88
C ASP A 263 8.76 2.24 -5.22
N ASP A 264 9.81 1.55 -5.69
CA ASP A 264 10.37 0.32 -5.11
C ASP A 264 9.35 -0.78 -4.76
N VAL A 265 8.51 -1.08 -5.74
CA VAL A 265 7.57 -2.21 -5.67
C VAL A 265 8.09 -3.38 -6.48
N THR A 266 7.98 -4.58 -5.93
CA THR A 266 8.21 -5.83 -6.66
C THR A 266 6.89 -6.58 -6.83
N VAL A 267 6.54 -6.88 -8.07
CA VAL A 267 5.35 -7.68 -8.44
C VAL A 267 5.81 -8.99 -9.05
N THR A 268 5.60 -10.10 -8.35
CA THR A 268 6.00 -11.44 -8.82
C THR A 268 4.75 -12.28 -9.12
N ALA A 269 4.49 -12.58 -10.39
CA ALA A 269 3.35 -13.42 -10.78
C ALA A 269 3.50 -14.08 -12.15
N ARG A 270 2.61 -15.03 -12.46
CA ARG A 270 2.50 -15.64 -13.80
C ARG A 270 1.62 -14.79 -14.70
N GLU A 271 0.52 -14.24 -14.20
CA GLU A 271 -0.34 -13.32 -14.94
C GLU A 271 -0.36 -11.95 -14.25
N ILE A 272 0.02 -10.89 -14.96
CA ILE A 272 0.06 -9.53 -14.41
C ILE A 272 -0.81 -8.60 -15.25
N LEU A 273 -1.83 -8.03 -14.64
CA LEU A 273 -2.86 -7.22 -15.28
C LEU A 273 -2.87 -5.82 -14.66
N PHE A 274 -2.43 -4.82 -15.41
CA PHE A 274 -2.43 -3.41 -15.01
C PHE A 274 -3.63 -2.67 -15.59
N TYR A 275 -4.37 -1.99 -14.72
CA TYR A 275 -5.56 -1.22 -15.08
C TYR A 275 -5.39 0.30 -14.95
N GLY A 276 -4.31 0.77 -14.32
CA GLY A 276 -4.02 2.19 -14.18
C GLY A 276 -2.85 2.66 -15.04
N GLY A 277 -2.60 3.97 -14.95
CA GLY A 277 -1.66 4.68 -15.81
C GLY A 277 -0.25 4.82 -15.26
N LYS A 278 0.09 4.17 -14.13
CA LYS A 278 1.39 4.36 -13.46
C LYS A 278 2.12 3.06 -13.09
N PHE A 279 3.38 3.00 -13.52
CA PHE A 279 4.41 2.05 -13.10
C PHE A 279 5.74 2.80 -13.02
N THR A 280 6.09 3.31 -11.85
CA THR A 280 7.19 4.30 -11.69
C THR A 280 8.20 3.90 -10.61
N TYR A 281 9.39 4.47 -10.73
CA TYR A 281 10.51 4.53 -9.77
C TYR A 281 10.92 3.19 -9.14
N ASP A 282 12.13 2.74 -9.45
CA ASP A 282 12.79 1.56 -8.85
C ASP A 282 11.93 0.27 -8.76
N SER A 283 10.85 0.18 -9.55
CA SER A 283 9.88 -0.90 -9.46
C SER A 283 10.19 -2.01 -10.47
N THR A 284 9.94 -3.25 -10.03
CA THR A 284 10.29 -4.47 -10.77
C THR A 284 9.07 -5.37 -10.96
N ILE A 285 8.88 -5.84 -12.19
CA ILE A 285 8.01 -6.98 -12.50
C ILE A 285 8.89 -8.23 -12.55
N GLU A 286 8.60 -9.25 -11.75
CA GLU A 286 9.19 -10.58 -11.87
C GLU A 286 8.19 -11.54 -12.51
N LEU A 287 8.38 -11.83 -13.79
CA LEU A 287 7.46 -12.65 -14.58
C LEU A 287 7.87 -14.13 -14.53
N LYS A 288 6.97 -14.98 -14.01
CA LYS A 288 7.15 -16.44 -13.98
C LYS A 288 7.13 -17.03 -15.40
N GLN A 289 7.80 -18.17 -15.59
CA GLN A 289 7.89 -18.84 -16.89
C GLN A 289 6.50 -19.17 -17.46
N GLY A 290 6.32 -18.91 -18.76
CA GLY A 290 5.03 -19.06 -19.45
C GLY A 290 4.01 -17.97 -19.09
N GLY A 291 4.41 -16.95 -18.33
CA GLY A 291 3.55 -15.87 -17.90
C GLY A 291 3.23 -14.81 -18.97
N ILE A 292 2.32 -13.91 -18.60
CA ILE A 292 1.88 -12.78 -19.43
C ILE A 292 1.79 -11.48 -18.63
N ILE A 293 1.95 -10.35 -19.33
CA ILE A 293 1.70 -9.00 -18.83
C ILE A 293 0.71 -8.30 -19.77
N ARG A 294 -0.27 -7.59 -19.20
CA ARG A 294 -1.23 -6.77 -19.96
C ARG A 294 -1.44 -5.41 -19.31
N PHE A 295 -1.52 -4.37 -20.13
CA PHE A 295 -1.84 -3.01 -19.73
C PHE A 295 -3.14 -2.59 -20.41
N PHE A 296 -4.20 -2.35 -19.63
CA PHE A 296 -5.56 -2.18 -20.15
C PHE A 296 -5.94 -0.74 -20.51
N GLU A 297 -5.10 0.23 -20.18
CA GLU A 297 -5.29 1.61 -20.65
C GLU A 297 -5.44 1.65 -22.18
N ASN A 298 -6.34 2.50 -22.67
CA ASN A 298 -6.61 2.67 -24.11
C ASN A 298 -5.45 3.36 -24.86
N PHE A 299 -4.40 3.72 -24.14
CA PHE A 299 -3.17 4.31 -24.64
C PHE A 299 -1.99 3.66 -23.92
N SER A 300 -0.79 3.95 -24.41
CA SER A 300 0.43 3.48 -23.75
C SER A 300 0.57 4.09 -22.36
N ILE A 301 0.87 3.28 -21.35
CA ILE A 301 1.03 3.74 -19.96
C ILE A 301 1.84 5.03 -19.86
N GLN A 302 1.26 6.06 -19.24
CA GLN A 302 1.81 7.42 -19.26
C GLN A 302 2.91 7.61 -18.21
N GLY A 303 2.63 7.24 -16.96
CA GLY A 303 3.55 7.30 -15.85
C GLY A 303 4.48 6.09 -15.84
N LEU A 304 5.51 6.11 -16.68
CA LEU A 304 6.52 5.06 -16.73
C LEU A 304 7.90 5.66 -16.48
N SER A 305 8.57 5.16 -15.44
CA SER A 305 9.93 5.59 -15.12
C SER A 305 10.96 4.79 -15.92
N GLY A 306 12.10 5.42 -16.22
CA GLY A 306 13.16 4.82 -17.06
C GLY A 306 13.97 3.72 -16.37
N ASP A 307 13.87 3.62 -15.05
CA ASP A 307 14.49 2.64 -14.16
C ASP A 307 13.62 1.39 -13.92
N ALA A 308 12.37 1.38 -14.37
CA ALA A 308 11.47 0.24 -14.26
C ALA A 308 11.98 -0.98 -15.05
N ILE A 309 11.97 -2.15 -14.41
CA ILE A 309 12.54 -3.40 -14.96
C ILE A 309 11.50 -4.51 -14.99
N ILE A 310 11.51 -5.31 -16.07
CA ILE A 310 10.95 -6.65 -16.09
C ILE A 310 12.10 -7.64 -15.95
N LYS A 311 12.02 -8.53 -14.96
CA LYS A 311 12.90 -9.66 -14.76
C LYS A 311 12.13 -10.94 -15.06
N LEU A 312 12.66 -11.73 -15.97
CA LEU A 312 12.12 -13.06 -16.27
C LEU A 312 12.68 -14.08 -15.28
N GLU A 313 11.96 -15.16 -15.04
CA GLU A 313 12.37 -16.27 -14.16
C GLU A 313 13.76 -16.84 -14.52
N ASN A 314 14.14 -16.85 -15.81
CA ASN A 314 15.47 -17.25 -16.26
C ASN A 314 16.60 -16.25 -15.92
N GLY A 315 16.29 -15.16 -15.21
CA GLY A 315 17.21 -14.12 -14.79
C GLY A 315 17.41 -12.97 -15.79
N LYS A 316 16.83 -13.06 -17.00
CA LYS A 316 16.93 -11.99 -18.00
C LYS A 316 16.23 -10.73 -17.50
N LYS A 317 16.94 -9.59 -17.55
CA LYS A 317 16.40 -8.27 -17.20
C LYS A 317 16.17 -7.43 -18.45
N ILE A 318 15.03 -6.77 -18.51
CA ILE A 318 14.56 -5.96 -19.63
C ILE A 318 14.08 -4.63 -19.05
N ARG A 319 14.49 -3.51 -19.64
CA ARG A 319 13.94 -2.21 -19.22
C ARG A 319 12.53 -2.08 -19.76
N LEU A 320 11.59 -1.67 -18.91
CA LEU A 320 10.20 -1.49 -19.33
C LEU A 320 10.09 -0.41 -20.42
N PHE A 321 11.02 0.56 -20.43
CA PHE A 321 11.15 1.56 -21.50
C PHE A 321 11.39 0.94 -22.89
N ASP A 322 12.16 -0.14 -22.99
CA ASP A 322 12.43 -0.83 -24.27
C ASP A 322 11.18 -1.53 -24.81
N VAL A 323 10.28 -1.93 -23.91
CA VAL A 323 8.97 -2.50 -24.24
C VAL A 323 8.00 -1.39 -24.64
N LYS A 324 8.01 -0.26 -23.92
CA LYS A 324 7.17 0.92 -24.21
C LYS A 324 7.44 1.54 -25.58
N THR A 325 8.69 1.56 -26.01
CA THR A 325 9.07 2.16 -27.30
C THR A 325 8.81 1.24 -28.49
N LYS A 326 8.48 -0.03 -28.26
CA LYS A 326 8.29 -1.03 -29.30
C LYS A 326 6.85 -1.03 -29.82
N LYS A 327 6.69 -0.86 -31.14
CA LYS A 327 5.38 -0.93 -31.80
C LYS A 327 4.94 -2.38 -31.98
N ILE A 328 3.66 -2.66 -31.78
CA ILE A 328 3.10 -4.01 -31.92
C ILE A 328 3.31 -4.54 -33.34
N ARG A 329 3.15 -3.67 -34.34
CA ARG A 329 3.29 -4.03 -35.78
C ARG A 329 4.72 -4.41 -36.19
N ASP A 330 5.72 -4.00 -35.41
CA ASP A 330 7.14 -4.29 -35.66
C ASP A 330 7.58 -5.64 -35.07
N LEU A 331 6.73 -6.30 -34.27
CA LEU A 331 7.00 -7.63 -33.71
C LEU A 331 6.99 -8.71 -34.81
N SER A 332 7.59 -9.87 -34.55
CA SER A 332 7.56 -11.00 -35.51
C SER A 332 6.12 -11.49 -35.73
N ASP A 333 5.80 -11.91 -36.97
CA ASP A 333 4.52 -12.56 -37.28
C ASP A 333 4.30 -13.85 -36.46
N GLU A 334 5.38 -14.48 -36.01
CA GLU A 334 5.34 -15.64 -35.11
C GLU A 334 4.67 -15.32 -33.77
N PHE A 335 4.80 -14.08 -33.30
CA PHE A 335 4.24 -13.62 -32.04
C PHE A 335 2.94 -12.84 -32.22
N VAL A 336 2.75 -12.17 -33.36
CA VAL A 336 1.56 -11.35 -33.65
C VAL A 336 1.07 -11.62 -35.07
N THR A 337 0.03 -12.44 -35.19
CA THR A 337 -0.54 -12.83 -36.48
C THR A 337 -1.58 -11.84 -37.02
N ASN A 338 -2.18 -11.03 -36.15
CA ASN A 338 -3.30 -10.12 -36.43
C ASN A 338 -2.90 -8.63 -36.27
N LYS A 339 -1.79 -8.23 -36.88
CA LYS A 339 -1.21 -6.89 -36.75
C LYS A 339 -2.12 -5.78 -37.27
N GLU A 340 -3.05 -6.10 -38.16
CA GLU A 340 -4.04 -5.21 -38.73
C GLU A 340 -5.01 -4.64 -37.68
N ASN A 341 -5.17 -5.31 -36.54
CA ASN A 341 -6.02 -4.84 -35.45
C ASN A 341 -5.39 -3.72 -34.61
N TYR A 342 -4.12 -3.39 -34.86
CA TYR A 342 -3.38 -2.40 -34.10
C TYR A 342 -3.03 -1.17 -34.96
N GLY A 343 -3.19 0.00 -34.34
CA GLY A 343 -2.74 1.28 -34.89
C GLY A 343 -1.24 1.27 -35.18
N LYS A 344 -0.81 2.21 -36.04
CA LYS A 344 0.61 2.36 -36.39
C LYS A 344 1.47 2.70 -35.18
N ASP A 345 0.90 3.42 -34.22
CA ASP A 345 1.60 3.95 -33.06
C ASP A 345 1.35 3.15 -31.78
N ASP A 346 0.54 2.10 -31.84
CA ASP A 346 0.22 1.26 -30.68
C ASP A 346 1.48 0.51 -30.20
N THR A 347 1.73 0.61 -28.90
CA THR A 347 2.90 -0.01 -28.25
C THR A 347 2.49 -1.21 -27.43
N MET A 348 3.47 -2.02 -27.04
CA MET A 348 3.22 -3.23 -26.24
C MET A 348 2.59 -2.94 -24.85
N VAL A 349 2.71 -1.72 -24.33
CA VAL A 349 2.27 -1.34 -22.96
C VAL A 349 0.95 -0.56 -22.95
N GLY A 350 0.00 -0.96 -23.79
CA GLY A 350 -1.35 -0.40 -23.84
C GLY A 350 -2.29 -1.28 -24.66
N HIS A 351 -3.54 -0.82 -24.82
CA HIS A 351 -4.59 -1.49 -25.62
C HIS A 351 -4.88 -2.93 -25.22
N GLY A 352 -4.55 -3.31 -23.97
CA GLY A 352 -4.71 -4.69 -23.49
C GLY A 352 -3.87 -5.72 -24.25
N PHE A 353 -2.81 -5.30 -24.97
CA PHE A 353 -1.92 -6.19 -25.70
C PHE A 353 -1.32 -7.25 -24.76
N THR A 354 -1.26 -8.49 -25.23
CA THR A 354 -0.72 -9.61 -24.45
C THR A 354 0.77 -9.75 -24.69
N ILE A 355 1.57 -9.28 -23.74
CA ILE A 355 3.02 -9.46 -23.72
C ILE A 355 3.30 -10.83 -23.10
N THR A 356 3.80 -11.79 -23.88
CA THR A 356 4.16 -13.11 -23.33
C THR A 356 5.60 -13.14 -22.84
N TYR A 357 5.89 -14.07 -21.93
CA TYR A 357 7.24 -14.40 -21.50
C TYR A 357 8.18 -14.64 -22.68
N ASP A 358 7.76 -15.44 -23.68
CA ASP A 358 8.58 -15.76 -24.84
C ASP A 358 8.88 -14.54 -25.72
N MET A 359 7.92 -13.61 -25.89
CA MET A 359 8.18 -12.35 -26.61
C MET A 359 9.29 -11.56 -25.92
N LEU A 360 9.25 -11.45 -24.59
CA LEU A 360 10.25 -10.78 -23.76
C LEU A 360 11.60 -11.49 -23.83
N ASP A 361 11.61 -12.82 -23.79
CA ASP A 361 12.84 -13.59 -23.87
C ASP A 361 13.51 -13.49 -25.25
N ASN A 362 12.73 -13.23 -26.31
CA ASN A 362 13.22 -13.10 -27.67
C ASN A 362 13.34 -11.65 -28.18
N LEU A 363 13.11 -10.65 -27.32
CA LEU A 363 12.98 -9.23 -27.70
C LEU A 363 14.22 -8.64 -28.44
N SER A 364 15.40 -9.22 -28.26
CA SER A 364 16.67 -8.79 -28.89
C SER A 364 17.00 -9.53 -30.20
N LYS A 365 16.26 -10.58 -30.56
CA LYS A 365 16.50 -11.32 -31.81
C LYS A 365 15.99 -10.49 -32.99
N LYS A 366 16.88 -10.21 -33.96
CA LYS A 366 16.48 -9.56 -35.23
C LYS A 366 15.40 -10.42 -35.90
N PRO A 367 14.34 -9.84 -36.49
CA PRO A 367 13.33 -10.60 -37.19
C PRO A 367 14.00 -11.43 -38.30
N SER A 368 13.79 -12.75 -38.28
CA SER A 368 14.21 -13.61 -39.38
C SER A 368 13.44 -13.16 -40.62
N LYS A 369 14.15 -12.62 -41.61
CA LYS A 369 13.51 -12.33 -42.90
C LYS A 369 13.02 -13.66 -43.45
N LYS A 370 11.70 -13.85 -43.55
CA LYS A 370 11.13 -14.88 -44.42
C LYS A 370 11.83 -14.75 -45.78
N GLN A 371 12.55 -15.79 -46.19
CA GLN A 371 13.11 -15.88 -47.54
C GLN A 371 11.93 -15.67 -48.49
N LYS A 372 11.92 -14.53 -49.19
CA LYS A 372 11.01 -14.31 -50.31
C LYS A 372 11.28 -15.43 -51.30
N SER A 373 10.29 -16.30 -51.52
CA SER A 373 10.32 -17.28 -52.59
C SER A 373 10.65 -16.55 -53.90
N SER A 374 11.75 -16.98 -54.52
CA SER A 374 12.31 -16.46 -55.76
C SER A 374 11.23 -16.14 -56.80
N TRP A 375 11.26 -14.90 -57.27
CA TRP A 375 10.47 -14.39 -58.38
C TRP A 375 10.93 -15.12 -59.65
N LYS A 376 10.17 -16.11 -60.13
CA LYS A 376 10.38 -16.68 -61.47
C LYS A 376 10.00 -15.61 -62.49
N SER A 377 11.01 -14.95 -63.05
CA SER A 377 10.88 -14.16 -64.29
C SER A 377 10.41 -15.07 -65.41
N LYS A 378 9.19 -14.86 -65.90
CA LYS A 378 8.76 -15.36 -67.21
C LYS A 378 9.05 -14.27 -68.24
N PHE A 379 10.24 -14.34 -68.83
CA PHE A 379 10.58 -13.73 -70.11
C PHE A 379 11.50 -14.69 -70.87
N GLY A 380 11.15 -14.98 -72.14
CA GLY A 380 11.85 -15.86 -73.09
C GLY A 380 11.24 -17.27 -73.12
N LEU A 381 10.73 -17.80 -74.24
CA LEU A 381 10.81 -17.47 -75.66
C LEU A 381 9.50 -17.89 -76.35
#